data_AF-C5KMG0-F1
#
_entry.id   AF-C5KMG0-F1
#
_cell.length_a   1.000
_cell.length_b   1.000
_cell.length_c   1.000
_cell.angle_alpha   90.00
_cell.angle_beta   90.00
_cell.angle_gamma   90.00
#
_symmetry.space_group_name_H-M   'P 1'
#
loop_
_entity.id
_entity.type
_entity.pdbx_description
1 polymer ?
#
loop_
_entity_poly.entity_id
_entity_poly.type
_entity_poly.pdbx_seq_one_letter_code
_entity_poly.pdbx_strand_id
1 'polypeptide(L)'
;RVSYCSLVPVDRYFFWFFESRNSPATDPIFLWVDGGPGGSGTASAVEYNGPCMVNKEGTATSIHPNSWTNRANGIWLDQPTGVGYSKGGPPETAIGEIVENIYRFVEEFFSRFPKYRGPFYLSGISFAGIQLPEIAHALKQASEPPINLKGIISQNAIINAEAQ
;
A
#
# COMPACT_ATOMS: atom_id res chain seq x y z
N ARG A 1 -7.16 -11.76 -1.03
CA ARG A 1 -6.13 -12.65 -0.42
C ARG A 1 -5.52 -11.89 0.77
N VAL A 2 -5.40 -12.53 1.93
CA VAL A 2 -4.74 -11.96 3.12
C VAL A 2 -3.39 -12.66 3.26
N SER A 3 -2.29 -11.91 3.40
CA SER A 3 -0.96 -12.53 3.48
C SER A 3 0.08 -11.63 4.15
N TYR A 4 1.22 -12.23 4.45
CA TYR A 4 2.43 -11.55 4.91
C TYR A 4 3.49 -11.63 3.82
N CYS A 5 4.27 -10.57 3.67
CA CYS A 5 5.48 -10.55 2.87
C CYS A 5 6.68 -10.48 3.81
N SER A 6 7.60 -11.45 3.72
CA SER A 6 8.82 -11.45 4.51
C SER A 6 9.86 -10.56 3.83
N LEU A 7 10.36 -9.58 4.58
CA LEU A 7 11.49 -8.73 4.21
C LEU A 7 12.74 -9.20 4.97
N VAL A 8 13.92 -8.88 4.46
CA VAL A 8 15.21 -9.39 4.95
C VAL A 8 15.49 -8.88 6.38
N PRO A 9 16.03 -9.69 7.31
CA PRO A 9 15.64 -11.05 7.69
C PRO A 9 14.64 -11.09 8.88
N VAL A 10 14.13 -9.95 9.37
CA VAL A 10 13.24 -9.89 10.55
C VAL A 10 11.85 -9.31 10.27
N ASP A 11 11.72 -8.39 9.31
CA ASP A 11 10.48 -7.64 9.15
C ASP A 11 9.47 -8.35 8.25
N ARG A 12 8.20 -8.27 8.64
CA ARG A 12 7.08 -8.89 7.93
C ARG A 12 5.96 -7.88 7.81
N TYR A 13 5.91 -7.22 6.65
CA TYR A 13 4.79 -6.37 6.33
C TYR A 13 3.56 -7.20 6.01
N PHE A 14 2.47 -6.87 6.69
CA PHE A 14 1.16 -7.42 6.43
C PHE A 14 0.47 -6.61 5.35
N PHE A 15 -0.21 -7.30 4.45
CA PHE A 15 -1.00 -6.64 3.42
C PHE A 15 -2.32 -7.35 3.18
N TRP A 16 -3.30 -6.56 2.77
CA TRP A 16 -4.56 -7.06 2.25
C TRP A 16 -4.66 -6.75 0.77
N PHE A 17 -4.74 -7.79 -0.05
CA PHE A 17 -4.89 -7.64 -1.50
C PHE A 17 -6.30 -8.04 -1.95
N PHE A 18 -6.90 -7.18 -2.76
CA PHE A 18 -8.21 -7.42 -3.38
C PHE A 18 -8.12 -7.23 -4.89
N GLU A 19 -8.63 -8.19 -5.64
CA GLU A 19 -8.76 -8.10 -7.09
C GLU A 19 -9.84 -7.08 -7.47
N SER A 20 -9.69 -6.46 -8.64
CA SER A 20 -10.75 -5.64 -9.23
C SER A 20 -12.02 -6.47 -9.42
N ARG A 21 -13.18 -5.86 -9.15
CA ARG A 21 -14.51 -6.41 -9.44
C ARG A 21 -14.91 -6.26 -10.89
N ASN A 22 -14.16 -5.50 -11.69
CA ASN A 22 -14.41 -5.31 -13.11
C ASN A 22 -13.60 -6.30 -13.95
N SER A 23 -12.33 -6.03 -14.23
CA SER A 23 -11.48 -6.87 -15.07
C SER A 23 -10.10 -7.06 -14.43
N PRO A 24 -9.97 -7.90 -13.39
CA PRO A 24 -8.75 -7.98 -12.56
C PRO A 24 -7.48 -8.37 -13.32
N ALA A 25 -7.60 -9.03 -14.47
CA ALA A 25 -6.46 -9.38 -15.32
C ALA A 25 -5.88 -8.19 -16.11
N THR A 26 -6.66 -7.14 -16.36
CA THR A 26 -6.27 -6.00 -17.21
C THR A 26 -6.34 -4.66 -16.50
N ASP A 27 -7.15 -4.56 -15.44
CA ASP A 27 -7.28 -3.36 -14.63
C ASP A 27 -5.95 -3.04 -13.91
N PRO A 28 -5.66 -1.75 -13.70
CA PRO A 28 -4.45 -1.32 -13.03
C PRO A 28 -4.38 -1.85 -11.59
N ILE A 29 -3.20 -1.77 -11.00
CA ILE A 29 -2.97 -2.08 -9.59
C ILE A 29 -2.51 -0.83 -8.84
N PHE A 30 -2.99 -0.64 -7.62
CA PHE A 30 -2.50 0.40 -6.73
C PHE A 30 -2.00 -0.18 -5.41
N LEU A 31 -0.96 0.45 -4.85
CA LEU A 31 -0.55 0.30 -3.46
C LEU A 31 -1.12 1.47 -2.68
N TRP A 32 -1.83 1.18 -1.59
CA TRP A 32 -2.31 2.14 -0.61
C TRP A 32 -1.49 2.04 0.67
N VAL A 33 -0.91 3.17 1.06
CA VAL A 33 -0.26 3.35 2.36
C VAL A 33 -0.94 4.47 3.13
N ASP A 34 -1.31 4.17 4.36
CA ASP A 34 -1.67 5.23 5.30
C ASP A 34 -0.42 5.95 5.77
N GLY A 35 -0.58 7.24 6.05
CA GLY A 35 0.44 8.03 6.68
C GLY A 35 0.55 7.72 8.18
N GLY A 36 0.64 8.77 8.99
CA GLY A 36 1.07 8.66 10.38
C GLY A 36 2.36 9.45 10.59
N PRO A 37 3.56 8.89 10.85
CA PRO A 37 3.88 7.47 10.69
C PRO A 37 3.20 6.64 11.77
N GLY A 38 2.61 5.51 11.37
CA GLY A 38 1.87 4.61 12.27
C GLY A 38 0.44 4.23 11.85
N GLY A 39 -0.08 4.79 10.75
CA GLY A 39 -1.42 4.49 10.26
C GLY A 39 -1.50 3.12 9.59
N SER A 40 -2.51 2.32 9.95
CA SER A 40 -2.73 1.01 9.34
C SER A 40 -3.42 1.15 7.99
N GLY A 41 -2.71 0.80 6.91
CA GLY A 41 -3.32 0.73 5.58
C GLY A 41 -4.47 -0.26 5.52
N THR A 42 -4.40 -1.36 6.29
CA THR A 42 -5.48 -2.36 6.28
C THR A 42 -6.74 -1.92 7.01
N ALA A 43 -6.64 -1.02 8.00
CA ALA A 43 -7.81 -0.31 8.53
C ALA A 43 -8.48 0.53 7.42
N SER A 44 -7.69 1.20 6.59
CA SER A 44 -8.23 1.98 5.47
C SER A 44 -8.93 1.16 4.39
N ALA A 45 -8.64 -0.14 4.30
CA ALA A 45 -9.35 -1.05 3.41
C ALA A 45 -10.84 -1.21 3.79
N VAL A 46 -11.21 -0.95 5.04
CA VAL A 46 -12.60 -1.08 5.52
C VAL A 46 -13.24 0.24 5.95
N GLU A 47 -12.44 1.29 6.12
CA GLU A 47 -12.90 2.62 6.53
C GLU A 47 -12.96 3.64 5.39
N TYR A 48 -12.16 3.46 4.33
CA TYR A 48 -12.07 4.44 3.23
C TYR A 48 -12.46 3.85 1.89
N ASN A 49 -11.51 3.28 1.14
CA ASN A 49 -11.65 3.06 -0.29
C ASN A 49 -11.64 1.59 -0.71
N GLY A 50 -11.53 0.67 0.25
CA GLY A 50 -11.54 -0.76 -0.03
C GLY A 50 -12.94 -1.32 -0.33
N PRO A 51 -13.06 -2.64 -0.46
CA PRO A 51 -14.22 -3.29 -1.06
C PRO A 51 -15.46 -3.29 -0.16
N CYS A 52 -15.27 -3.23 1.15
CA CYS A 52 -16.33 -3.38 2.13
C CYS A 52 -16.28 -2.27 3.17
N MET A 53 -17.42 -1.96 3.76
CA MET A 53 -17.54 -1.11 4.94
C MET A 53 -17.89 -1.98 6.14
N VAL A 54 -17.31 -1.66 7.30
CA VAL A 54 -17.67 -2.30 8.57
C VAL A 54 -18.75 -1.47 9.26
N ASN A 55 -19.77 -2.12 9.84
CA ASN A 55 -20.78 -1.40 10.61
C ASN A 55 -20.19 -0.85 11.93
N LYS A 56 -20.89 0.09 12.56
CA LYS A 56 -20.42 0.75 13.79
C LYS A 56 -20.12 -0.25 14.93
N GLU A 57 -20.83 -1.36 14.98
CA GLU A 57 -20.66 -2.40 16.01
C GLU A 57 -19.49 -3.35 15.71
N GLY A 58 -18.89 -3.30 14.53
CA GLY A 58 -17.78 -4.19 14.14
C GLY A 58 -18.19 -5.64 13.89
N THR A 59 -19.48 -5.91 13.73
CA THR A 59 -20.05 -7.27 13.66
C THR A 59 -20.45 -7.71 12.25
N ALA A 60 -20.56 -6.79 11.31
CA ALA A 60 -21.00 -7.05 9.95
C ALA A 60 -20.27 -6.17 8.93
N THR A 61 -20.24 -6.65 7.68
CA THR A 61 -19.71 -5.88 6.55
C THR A 61 -20.76 -5.70 5.46
N SER A 62 -20.70 -4.58 4.75
CA SER A 62 -21.50 -4.31 3.55
C SER A 62 -20.61 -3.94 2.38
N ILE A 63 -21.11 -4.09 1.15
CA ILE A 63 -20.35 -3.70 -0.05
C ILE A 63 -20.18 -2.19 -0.06
N HIS A 64 -18.94 -1.72 -0.24
CA HIS A 64 -18.66 -0.31 -0.46
C HIS A 64 -18.99 0.05 -1.93
N PRO A 65 -20.05 0.85 -2.20
CA PRO A 65 -20.52 1.09 -3.56
C PRO A 65 -19.53 1.91 -4.40
N ASN A 66 -18.74 2.78 -3.77
CA ASN A 66 -17.73 3.62 -4.42
C ASN A 66 -16.31 3.06 -4.29
N SER A 67 -16.17 1.73 -4.14
CA SER A 67 -14.87 1.12 -3.86
C SER A 67 -13.91 1.35 -5.02
N TRP A 68 -12.64 1.60 -4.72
CA TRP A 68 -11.60 1.63 -5.74
C TRP A 68 -11.42 0.27 -6.42
N THR A 69 -11.76 -0.81 -5.71
CA THR A 69 -11.78 -2.17 -6.29
C THR A 69 -12.82 -2.33 -7.40
N ASN A 70 -13.72 -1.38 -7.62
CA ASN A 70 -14.60 -1.41 -8.78
C ASN A 70 -13.85 -1.19 -10.11
N ARG A 71 -12.62 -0.68 -10.08
CA ARG A 71 -11.84 -0.31 -11.28
C ARG A 71 -10.36 -0.69 -11.23
N ALA A 72 -9.86 -1.23 -10.12
CA ALA A 72 -8.45 -1.54 -9.94
C ALA A 72 -8.24 -2.69 -8.95
N ASN A 73 -7.14 -3.40 -9.10
CA ASN A 73 -6.61 -4.28 -8.07
C ASN A 73 -5.97 -3.40 -6.96
N GLY A 74 -6.20 -3.72 -5.69
CA GLY A 74 -5.74 -2.89 -4.58
C GLY A 74 -4.92 -3.67 -3.56
N ILE A 75 -3.78 -3.11 -3.15
CA ILE A 75 -2.96 -3.58 -2.03
C ILE A 75 -3.05 -2.53 -0.92
N TRP A 76 -3.55 -2.90 0.26
CA TRP A 76 -3.47 -2.08 1.47
C TRP A 76 -2.37 -2.63 2.34
N LEU A 77 -1.39 -1.79 2.65
CA LEU A 77 -0.16 -2.19 3.33
C LEU A 77 -0.09 -1.57 4.73
N ASP A 78 0.15 -2.41 5.73
CA ASP A 78 0.51 -1.94 7.05
C ASP A 78 2.03 -1.68 7.09
N GLN A 79 2.41 -0.44 7.35
CA GLN A 79 3.81 0.01 7.40
C GLN A 79 3.94 1.19 8.38
N PRO A 80 5.10 1.36 9.04
CA PRO A 80 6.26 0.47 9.06
C PRO A 80 6.08 -0.74 10.01
N THR A 81 7.16 -1.39 10.43
CA THR A 81 7.13 -2.52 11.38
C THR A 81 6.48 -2.11 12.70
N GLY A 82 5.55 -2.94 13.19
CA GLY A 82 4.76 -2.65 14.39
C GLY A 82 3.41 -1.97 14.11
N VAL A 83 3.15 -1.52 12.89
CA VAL A 83 1.85 -0.97 12.48
C VAL A 83 0.86 -2.07 12.14
N GLY A 84 -0.37 -1.94 12.64
CA GLY A 84 -1.46 -2.87 12.34
C GLY A 84 -1.06 -4.32 12.64
N TYR A 85 -1.02 -5.15 11.61
CA TYR A 85 -0.59 -6.54 11.73
C TYR A 85 0.87 -6.78 11.32
N SER A 86 1.60 -5.76 10.85
CA SER A 86 3.03 -5.86 10.51
C SER A 86 3.88 -6.07 11.76
N LYS A 87 4.77 -7.06 11.71
CA LYS A 87 5.60 -7.48 12.85
C LYS A 87 7.02 -7.75 12.40
N GLY A 88 7.98 -7.64 13.30
CA GLY A 88 9.37 -7.83 12.93
C GLY A 88 10.35 -7.42 14.01
N GLY A 89 11.49 -6.91 13.56
CA GLY A 89 12.52 -6.32 14.40
C GLY A 89 12.09 -4.98 15.00
N PRO A 90 13.05 -4.17 15.47
CA PRO A 90 12.77 -2.82 15.95
C PRO A 90 12.04 -1.99 14.87
N PRO A 91 11.06 -1.16 15.25
CA PRO A 91 10.39 -0.27 14.31
C PRO A 91 11.39 0.64 13.58
N GLU A 92 11.21 0.78 12.27
CA GLU A 92 11.96 1.71 11.44
C GLU A 92 11.77 3.14 11.96
N THR A 93 12.87 3.88 12.08
CA THR A 93 12.85 5.26 12.61
C THR A 93 13.22 6.30 11.57
N ALA A 94 13.97 5.89 10.53
CA ALA A 94 14.34 6.76 9.43
C ALA A 94 13.43 6.53 8.21
N ILE A 95 13.08 7.61 7.51
CA ILE A 95 12.28 7.56 6.29
C ILE A 95 12.90 6.64 5.22
N GLY A 96 14.24 6.62 5.12
CA GLY A 96 14.97 5.77 4.18
C GLY A 96 14.76 4.28 4.43
N GLU A 97 14.72 3.84 5.69
CA GLU A 97 14.47 2.44 6.05
C GLU A 97 13.04 2.02 5.65
N ILE A 98 12.07 2.90 5.91
CA ILE A 98 10.67 2.67 5.54
C ILE A 98 10.53 2.58 4.02
N VAL A 99 11.14 3.50 3.28
CA VAL A 99 11.13 3.53 1.81
C VAL A 99 11.77 2.27 1.25
N GLU A 100 12.92 1.86 1.78
CA GLU A 100 13.61 0.63 1.35
C GLU A 100 12.74 -0.61 1.57
N ASN A 101 12.09 -0.74 2.73
CA ASN A 101 11.24 -1.87 3.03
C ASN A 101 9.97 -1.91 2.17
N ILE A 102 9.34 -0.76 1.90
CA ILE A 102 8.20 -0.68 0.97
C ILE A 102 8.64 -1.00 -0.47
N TYR A 103 9.80 -0.51 -0.91
CA TYR A 103 10.37 -0.86 -2.22
C TYR A 103 10.56 -2.38 -2.35
N ARG A 104 11.23 -3.01 -1.38
CA ARG A 104 11.44 -4.47 -1.34
C ARG A 104 10.12 -5.24 -1.32
N PHE A 105 9.13 -4.74 -0.58
CA PHE A 105 7.78 -5.32 -0.57
C PHE A 105 7.15 -5.32 -1.97
N VAL A 106 7.25 -4.20 -2.71
CA VAL A 106 6.68 -4.08 -4.06
C VAL A 106 7.34 -5.08 -5.02
N GLU A 107 8.67 -5.20 -4.97
CA GLU A 107 9.38 -6.18 -5.80
C GLU A 107 8.95 -7.62 -5.49
N GLU A 108 8.91 -7.99 -4.20
CA GLU A 108 8.54 -9.32 -3.77
C GLU A 108 7.07 -9.63 -4.09
N PHE A 109 6.17 -8.66 -3.95
CA PHE A 109 4.78 -8.80 -4.36
C PHE A 109 4.66 -9.16 -5.84
N PHE A 110 5.34 -8.41 -6.72
CA PHE A 110 5.28 -8.68 -8.16
C PHE A 110 6.07 -9.91 -8.59
N SER A 111 7.09 -10.32 -7.84
CA SER A 111 7.77 -11.61 -7.99
C SER A 111 6.81 -12.77 -7.72
N ARG A 112 6.03 -12.69 -6.64
CA ARG A 112 5.03 -13.72 -6.25
C ARG A 112 3.77 -13.71 -7.11
N PHE A 113 3.35 -12.53 -7.57
CA PHE A 113 2.13 -12.36 -8.35
C PHE A 113 2.40 -11.68 -9.71
N PRO A 114 3.20 -12.32 -10.59
CA PRO A 114 3.66 -11.71 -11.84
C PRO A 114 2.50 -11.34 -12.78
N LYS A 115 1.35 -12.01 -12.66
CA LYS A 115 0.14 -11.70 -13.46
C LYS A 115 -0.40 -10.28 -13.26
N TYR A 116 -0.04 -9.59 -12.19
CA TYR A 116 -0.46 -8.21 -11.95
C TYR A 116 0.59 -7.16 -12.31
N ARG A 117 1.71 -7.52 -12.97
CA ARG A 117 2.73 -6.56 -13.46
C ARG A 117 2.22 -5.69 -14.63
N GLY A 118 1.08 -5.02 -14.44
CA GLY A 118 0.49 -4.04 -15.34
C GLY A 118 0.77 -2.60 -14.88
N PRO A 119 -0.04 -1.63 -15.33
CA PRO A 119 0.02 -0.26 -14.85
C PRO A 119 -0.10 -0.20 -13.31
N PHE A 120 0.91 0.34 -12.64
CA PHE A 120 0.99 0.44 -11.18
C PHE A 120 0.91 1.89 -10.71
N TYR A 121 0.17 2.13 -9.63
CA TYR A 121 0.02 3.42 -8.99
C TYR A 121 0.40 3.35 -7.52
N LEU A 122 1.13 4.34 -7.06
CA LEU A 122 1.35 4.56 -5.64
C LEU A 122 0.24 5.48 -5.12
N SER A 123 -0.32 5.18 -3.96
CA SER A 123 -1.38 5.98 -3.37
C SER A 123 -1.31 5.97 -1.85
N GLY A 124 -1.81 7.03 -1.24
CA GLY A 124 -1.81 7.15 0.21
C GLY A 124 -2.36 8.46 0.72
N ILE A 125 -2.35 8.62 2.04
CA ILE A 125 -2.93 9.76 2.74
C ILE A 125 -1.97 10.35 3.78
N SER A 126 -2.10 11.65 4.08
CA SER A 126 -1.36 12.31 5.17
C SER A 126 0.18 12.25 4.97
N PHE A 127 0.95 11.75 5.95
CA PHE A 127 2.42 11.63 5.90
C PHE A 127 2.93 10.79 4.71
N ALA A 128 2.06 10.00 4.07
CA ALA A 128 2.38 9.33 2.81
C ALA A 128 2.84 10.32 1.71
N GLY A 129 2.47 11.60 1.78
CA GLY A 129 2.95 12.62 0.83
C GLY A 129 4.47 12.76 0.78
N ILE A 130 5.17 12.47 1.88
CA ILE A 130 6.64 12.40 1.94
C ILE A 130 7.15 11.04 1.43
N GLN A 131 6.46 9.95 1.78
CA GLN A 131 6.88 8.59 1.45
C GLN A 131 6.75 8.27 -0.05
N LEU A 132 5.62 8.63 -0.68
CA LEU A 132 5.29 8.19 -2.04
C LEU A 132 6.30 8.67 -3.10
N PRO A 133 6.78 9.94 -3.10
CA PRO A 133 7.80 10.37 -4.04
C PRO A 133 9.13 9.62 -3.89
N GLU A 134 9.55 9.35 -2.65
CA GLU A 134 10.78 8.61 -2.35
C GLU A 134 10.69 7.15 -2.81
N ILE A 135 9.56 6.49 -2.56
CA ILE A 135 9.28 5.13 -3.05
C ILE A 135 9.27 5.11 -4.59
N ALA A 136 8.63 6.09 -5.22
CA ALA A 136 8.60 6.22 -6.68
C ALA A 136 10.01 6.38 -7.28
N HIS A 137 10.87 7.15 -6.61
CA HIS A 137 12.26 7.33 -7.00
C HIS A 137 13.04 6.01 -6.90
N ALA A 138 12.94 5.30 -5.77
CA ALA A 138 13.60 4.02 -5.55
C ALA A 138 13.17 2.96 -6.58
N LEU A 139 11.87 2.83 -6.85
CA LEU A 139 11.35 1.89 -7.85
C LEU A 139 11.89 2.18 -9.26
N LYS A 140 11.98 3.46 -9.65
CA LYS A 140 12.51 3.83 -10.98
C LYS A 140 14.00 3.58 -11.13
N GLN A 141 14.77 3.67 -10.04
CA GLN A 141 16.22 3.51 -10.04
C GLN A 141 16.66 2.04 -9.99
N ALA A 142 16.00 1.24 -9.16
CA ALA A 142 16.53 -0.06 -8.73
C ALA A 142 15.70 -1.27 -9.16
N SER A 143 14.46 -1.10 -9.62
CA SER A 143 13.60 -2.27 -9.88
C SER A 143 13.97 -3.03 -11.14
N GLU A 144 14.20 -4.34 -10.99
CA GLU A 144 14.51 -5.25 -12.09
C GLU A 144 13.65 -6.53 -12.05
N PRO A 145 12.79 -6.78 -13.06
CA PRO A 145 12.53 -5.90 -14.20
C PRO A 145 11.82 -4.60 -13.78
N PRO A 146 11.85 -3.54 -14.60
CA PRO A 146 11.26 -2.25 -14.27
C PRO A 146 9.77 -2.33 -13.93
N ILE A 147 9.38 -1.75 -12.79
CA ILE A 147 7.98 -1.61 -12.40
C ILE A 147 7.31 -0.55 -13.29
N ASN A 148 6.15 -0.89 -13.85
CA ASN A 148 5.38 -0.01 -14.75
C ASN A 148 4.59 1.06 -13.97
N LEU A 149 5.31 1.88 -13.21
CA LEU A 149 4.76 2.96 -12.39
C LEU A 149 4.21 4.08 -13.29
N LYS A 150 2.90 4.35 -13.16
CA LYS A 150 2.18 5.37 -13.95
C LYS A 150 1.92 6.67 -13.22
N GLY A 151 1.87 6.65 -11.89
CA GLY A 151 1.62 7.86 -11.13
C GLY A 151 1.54 7.65 -9.63
N ILE A 152 1.38 8.78 -8.93
CA ILE A 152 1.21 8.89 -7.49
C ILE A 152 -0.14 9.57 -7.23
N ILE A 153 -0.92 9.07 -6.29
CA ILE A 153 -2.19 9.63 -5.84
C ILE A 153 -2.09 9.94 -4.34
N SER A 154 -1.97 11.22 -4.01
CA SER A 154 -1.85 11.69 -2.63
C SER A 154 -3.15 12.33 -2.17
N GLN A 155 -3.76 11.80 -1.09
CA GLN A 155 -4.95 12.38 -0.47
C GLN A 155 -4.54 13.17 0.78
N ASN A 156 -5.00 14.42 0.91
CA ASN A 156 -4.78 15.27 2.09
C ASN A 156 -3.36 15.17 2.67
N ALA A 157 -2.36 15.20 1.79
CA ALA A 157 -1.02 14.76 2.12
C ALA A 157 -0.12 15.91 2.59
N ILE A 158 0.83 15.59 3.47
CA ILE A 158 1.91 16.51 3.83
C ILE A 158 2.99 16.37 2.77
N ILE A 159 3.26 17.46 2.06
CA ILE A 159 4.26 17.57 0.98
C ILE A 159 5.34 18.56 1.40
N ASN A 160 4.95 19.65 2.05
CA ASN A 160 5.87 20.65 2.60
C ASN A 160 5.30 21.18 3.91
N ALA A 161 5.94 20.81 5.02
CA ALA A 161 5.49 21.19 6.37
C ALA A 161 5.62 22.68 6.67
N GLU A 162 6.46 23.42 5.96
CA GLU A 162 6.56 24.88 6.15
C GLU A 162 5.44 25.62 5.43
N ALA A 163 4.89 25.02 4.37
CA ALA A 163 3.88 25.64 3.51
C ALA A 163 2.44 25.21 3.81
N GLN A 164 2.23 24.24 4.70
CA GLN A 164 0.92 23.63 5.04
C GLN A 164 0.64 23.77 6.53
#